data_AF-A0A8J7BEJ0-F1
#
_entry.id   AF-A0A8J7BEJ0-F1
#
_cell.length_a   1.000
_cell.length_b   1.000
_cell.length_c   1.000
_cell.angle_alpha   90.00
_cell.angle_beta   90.00
_cell.angle_gamma   90.00
#
_symmetry.space_group_name_H-M   'P 1'
#
loop_
_entity.id
_entity.type
_entity.pdbx_description
1 polymer ?
#
loop_
_entity_poly.entity_id
_entity_poly.type
_entity_poly.pdbx_seq_one_letter_code
_entity_poly.pdbx_strand_id
1 'polypeptide(L)'
;MRFISLKLPLLITRTLFYLAVFLSPVLGVWLASSLVAYVNGPKLLTVFSGILLFPLVPILWDMRGRKRQKAPSILTWGDRIVLRTLLLNLAFLFLLLILRPQTSFLALSTRGDWFLDGMQGPQAELTRKGLFTLASGLEGLYLRFHNNPFDQYADTTQVRPQPAPSTRPAGQDKGWPWTGAELHPAVIGMPPSAETSIASVARYIASQEKDPMLRIKALHDYVADRIAYDAPNYFAGNYPPQDAETVFQRRVAVCAGYAKLLEALGQAIGEEIVYVTGDSRNSTSDLEGQSHAWNAAKINGQWYLIDPTWNSGYVDRESGFTKAYKTDYLFPPPEVMGISHFPEDQAWQLRLQPITRGEFLRQPMMKAQFFAEGMKLVAPMRSQTDTNQAAVIQLQNPNQRWLLPSYSLKGSSQAEHCTDSPTQGPQITCSLPVSGAYEVSLFSGDEQYGEFSYVGQVEFNRR
;
A
#
# COMPACT_ATOMS: atom_id res chain seq x y z
N MET A 1 -24.24 -47.11 22.14
CA MET A 1 -23.67 -45.93 21.46
C MET A 1 -22.25 -45.58 21.96
N ARG A 2 -21.25 -46.50 21.84
CA ARG A 2 -19.84 -46.20 22.19
C ARG A 2 -18.81 -46.57 21.11
N PHE A 3 -19.23 -47.19 20.00
CA PHE A 3 -18.32 -47.61 18.92
C PHE A 3 -18.15 -46.57 17.78
N ILE A 4 -19.00 -45.55 17.71
CA ILE A 4 -18.92 -44.48 16.69
C ILE A 4 -17.94 -43.37 17.13
N SER A 5 -17.71 -43.19 18.43
CA SER A 5 -16.92 -42.06 18.96
C SER A 5 -15.40 -42.27 18.96
N LEU A 6 -14.88 -43.51 18.86
CA LEU A 6 -13.43 -43.79 18.80
C LEU A 6 -12.89 -43.86 17.37
N LYS A 7 -13.73 -44.20 16.39
CA LYS A 7 -13.34 -44.23 14.96
C LYS A 7 -13.38 -42.85 14.32
N LEU A 8 -14.27 -41.97 14.78
CA LEU A 8 -14.37 -40.60 14.28
C LEU A 8 -13.10 -39.76 14.51
N PRO A 9 -12.50 -39.70 15.71
CA PRO A 9 -11.25 -38.96 15.92
C PRO A 9 -10.07 -39.57 15.14
N LEU A 10 -10.02 -40.90 14.99
CA LEU A 10 -8.99 -41.56 14.19
C LEU A 10 -9.15 -41.30 12.68
N LEU A 11 -10.40 -41.23 12.19
CA LEU A 11 -10.70 -40.86 10.81
C LEU A 11 -10.36 -39.40 10.55
N ILE A 12 -10.72 -38.49 11.47
CA ILE A 12 -10.41 -37.07 11.38
C ILE A 12 -8.88 -36.86 11.36
N THR A 13 -8.13 -37.47 12.28
CA THR A 13 -6.66 -37.34 12.31
C THR A 13 -6.01 -37.88 11.05
N ARG A 14 -6.49 -39.02 10.53
CA ARG A 14 -5.98 -39.59 9.28
C ARG A 14 -6.29 -38.70 8.06
N THR A 15 -7.50 -38.15 7.99
CA THR A 15 -7.88 -37.21 6.92
C THR A 15 -7.05 -35.92 7.01
N LEU A 16 -6.89 -35.33 8.19
CA LEU A 16 -6.03 -34.15 8.40
C LEU A 16 -4.58 -34.42 8.02
N PHE A 17 -4.06 -35.61 8.35
CA PHE A 17 -2.71 -36.01 7.96
C PHE A 17 -2.55 -36.08 6.44
N TYR A 18 -3.47 -36.75 5.73
CA TYR A 18 -3.39 -36.81 4.27
C TYR A 18 -3.56 -35.43 3.64
N LEU A 19 -4.48 -34.61 4.15
CA LEU A 19 -4.62 -33.22 3.71
C LEU A 19 -3.31 -32.45 3.89
N ALA A 20 -2.63 -32.57 5.03
CA ALA A 20 -1.32 -31.91 5.23
C ALA A 20 -0.26 -32.41 4.23
N VAL A 21 -0.20 -33.73 3.99
CA VAL A 21 0.72 -34.34 3.01
C VAL A 21 0.51 -33.80 1.60
N PHE A 22 -0.75 -33.65 1.16
CA PHE A 22 -1.05 -33.17 -0.20
C PHE A 22 -1.06 -31.65 -0.32
N LEU A 23 -1.46 -30.92 0.71
CA LEU A 23 -1.55 -29.46 0.68
C LEU A 23 -0.19 -28.80 0.87
N SER A 24 0.69 -29.35 1.71
CA SER A 24 1.99 -28.73 1.99
C SER A 24 2.86 -28.50 0.73
N PRO A 25 2.97 -29.45 -0.23
CA PRO A 25 3.74 -29.22 -1.45
C PRO A 25 3.04 -28.24 -2.38
N VAL A 26 1.70 -28.29 -2.46
CA VAL A 26 0.91 -27.37 -3.26
C VAL A 26 1.08 -25.93 -2.75
N LEU A 27 0.99 -25.72 -1.44
CA LEU A 27 1.21 -24.41 -0.81
C LEU A 27 2.67 -23.96 -0.94
N GLY A 28 3.64 -24.88 -0.83
CA GLY A 28 5.06 -24.61 -1.04
C GLY A 28 5.35 -24.12 -2.46
N VAL A 29 4.83 -24.82 -3.47
CA VAL A 29 4.94 -24.41 -4.88
C VAL A 29 4.19 -23.11 -5.12
N TRP A 30 3.00 -22.93 -4.54
CA TRP A 30 2.24 -21.69 -4.66
C TRP A 30 3.02 -20.49 -4.12
N LEU A 31 3.56 -20.57 -2.89
CA LEU A 31 4.38 -19.50 -2.32
C LEU A 31 5.66 -19.25 -3.12
N ALA A 32 6.41 -20.30 -3.47
CA ALA A 32 7.65 -20.16 -4.24
C ALA A 32 7.39 -19.56 -5.62
N SER A 33 6.34 -20.02 -6.31
CA SER A 33 5.98 -19.50 -7.64
C SER A 33 5.48 -18.06 -7.59
N SER A 34 4.74 -17.69 -6.54
CA SER A 34 4.28 -16.31 -6.33
C SER A 34 5.46 -15.38 -6.05
N LEU A 35 6.45 -15.83 -5.26
CA LEU A 35 7.70 -15.10 -5.03
C LEU A 35 8.48 -14.88 -6.32
N VAL A 36 8.62 -15.93 -7.14
CA VAL A 36 9.28 -15.83 -8.46
C VAL A 36 8.51 -14.86 -9.36
N ALA A 37 7.18 -14.91 -9.37
CA ALA A 37 6.36 -13.99 -10.15
C ALA A 37 6.48 -12.54 -9.66
N TYR A 38 6.53 -12.33 -8.34
CA TYR A 38 6.65 -11.02 -7.69
C TYR A 38 7.96 -10.30 -8.01
N VAL A 39 9.08 -11.03 -8.05
CA VAL A 39 10.40 -10.48 -8.37
C VAL A 39 10.73 -10.52 -9.87
N ASN A 40 9.77 -10.90 -10.70
CA ASN A 40 9.96 -11.19 -12.13
C ASN A 40 11.12 -12.16 -12.43
N GLY A 41 11.28 -13.18 -11.59
CA GLY A 41 12.35 -14.17 -11.69
C GLY A 41 12.09 -15.28 -12.74
N PRO A 42 13.11 -16.09 -13.07
CA PRO A 42 12.97 -17.19 -14.02
C PRO A 42 11.98 -18.25 -13.53
N LYS A 43 10.96 -18.57 -14.34
CA LYS A 43 9.93 -19.60 -14.03
C LYS A 43 10.54 -20.97 -13.69
N LEU A 44 11.70 -21.29 -14.26
CA LEU A 44 12.44 -22.53 -13.97
C LEU A 44 12.79 -22.69 -12.48
N LEU A 45 13.01 -21.61 -11.73
CA LEU A 45 13.32 -21.69 -10.30
C LEU A 45 12.19 -22.34 -9.50
N THR A 46 10.94 -22.12 -9.90
CA THR A 46 9.76 -22.77 -9.30
C THR A 46 9.74 -24.27 -9.58
N VAL A 47 10.05 -24.65 -10.81
CA VAL A 47 10.08 -26.06 -11.22
C VAL A 47 11.21 -26.79 -10.49
N PHE A 48 12.39 -26.18 -10.41
CA PHE A 48 13.53 -26.73 -9.69
C PHE A 48 13.24 -26.87 -8.19
N SER A 49 12.66 -25.86 -7.54
CA SER A 49 12.31 -25.94 -6.11
C SER A 49 11.26 -27.03 -5.85
N GLY A 50 10.25 -27.13 -6.72
CA GLY A 50 9.26 -28.19 -6.71
C GLY A 50 9.90 -29.58 -6.78
N ILE A 51 10.72 -29.86 -7.82
CA ILE A 51 11.40 -31.15 -8.01
C ILE A 51 12.34 -31.47 -6.84
N LEU A 52 13.05 -30.45 -6.33
CA LEU A 52 13.99 -30.59 -5.23
C LEU A 52 13.27 -31.00 -3.94
N LEU A 53 12.20 -30.28 -3.58
CA LEU A 53 11.38 -30.58 -2.39
C LEU A 53 10.51 -31.82 -2.56
N PHE A 54 10.15 -32.16 -3.80
CA PHE A 54 9.46 -33.39 -4.16
C PHE A 54 9.67 -33.76 -5.66
N PRO A 55 10.28 -34.91 -6.00
CA PRO A 55 10.63 -36.02 -5.10
C PRO A 55 12.13 -36.13 -4.75
N LEU A 56 13.02 -35.26 -5.26
CA LEU A 56 14.46 -35.50 -5.28
C LEU A 56 15.10 -35.62 -3.87
N VAL A 57 14.99 -34.59 -3.03
CA VAL A 57 15.60 -34.60 -1.69
C VAL A 57 15.01 -35.68 -0.77
N PRO A 58 13.68 -35.90 -0.71
CA PRO A 58 13.10 -37.01 0.05
C PRO A 58 13.70 -38.38 -0.32
N ILE A 59 13.87 -38.65 -1.61
CA ILE A 59 14.44 -39.91 -2.13
C ILE A 59 15.91 -40.03 -1.74
N LEU A 60 16.72 -39.00 -2.00
CA LEU A 60 18.16 -38.99 -1.67
C LEU A 60 18.39 -39.14 -0.17
N TRP A 61 17.55 -38.53 0.66
CA TRP A 61 17.57 -38.68 2.12
C TRP A 61 17.24 -40.12 2.55
N ASP A 62 16.22 -40.77 1.96
CA ASP A 62 15.93 -42.19 2.26
C ASP A 62 17.10 -43.10 1.84
N MET A 63 17.64 -42.91 0.63
CA MET A 63 18.75 -43.71 0.12
C MET A 63 20.00 -43.62 1.00
N ARG A 64 20.34 -42.43 1.49
CA ARG A 64 21.46 -42.23 2.43
C ARG A 64 21.19 -42.89 3.78
N GLY A 65 19.95 -42.85 4.25
CA GLY A 65 19.52 -43.45 5.52
C GLY A 65 19.55 -44.97 5.52
N ARG A 66 19.22 -45.62 4.39
CA ARG A 66 19.25 -47.09 4.24
C ARG A 66 20.64 -47.68 4.48
N LYS A 67 21.72 -46.97 4.15
CA LYS A 67 23.11 -47.40 4.42
C LYS A 67 23.43 -47.55 5.92
N ARG A 68 22.54 -47.09 6.82
CA ARG A 68 22.74 -47.09 8.28
C ARG A 68 21.71 -47.93 9.05
N GLN A 69 20.74 -48.56 8.39
CA GLN A 69 19.70 -49.34 9.07
C GLN A 69 20.19 -50.76 9.40
N LYS A 70 20.28 -51.08 10.70
CA LYS A 70 20.65 -52.41 11.22
C LYS A 70 19.46 -53.27 11.69
N ALA A 71 18.24 -52.72 11.69
CA ALA A 71 17.03 -53.38 12.20
C ALA A 71 15.82 -53.16 11.26
N PRO A 72 14.82 -54.06 11.27
CA PRO A 72 13.62 -53.93 10.44
C PRO A 72 12.82 -52.66 10.83
N SER A 73 12.41 -51.90 9.82
CA SER A 73 11.72 -50.62 9.99
C SER A 73 10.20 -50.82 10.11
N ILE A 74 9.58 -50.19 11.11
CA ILE A 74 8.12 -50.15 11.31
C ILE A 74 7.41 -49.38 10.17
N LEU A 75 8.10 -48.44 9.54
CA LEU A 75 7.54 -47.61 8.45
C LEU A 75 7.89 -48.20 7.09
N THR A 76 6.91 -48.28 6.18
CA THR A 76 7.16 -48.70 4.80
C THR A 76 8.03 -47.66 4.08
N TRP A 77 8.61 -48.03 2.93
CA TRP A 77 9.34 -47.06 2.12
C TRP A 77 8.47 -45.85 1.73
N GLY A 78 7.21 -46.10 1.34
CA GLY A 78 6.25 -45.05 1.00
C GLY A 78 6.03 -44.11 2.18
N ASP A 79 5.79 -44.64 3.38
CA ASP A 79 5.57 -43.83 4.59
C ASP A 79 6.75 -42.91 4.89
N ARG A 80 7.98 -43.43 4.75
CA ARG A 80 9.18 -42.64 5.01
C ARG A 80 9.41 -41.55 3.97
N ILE A 81 9.05 -41.78 2.71
CA ILE A 81 9.11 -40.73 1.68
C ILE A 81 8.05 -39.67 1.96
N VAL A 82 6.80 -40.08 2.23
CA VAL A 82 5.69 -39.17 2.56
C VAL A 82 6.03 -38.27 3.75
N LEU A 83 6.52 -38.85 4.86
CA LEU A 83 6.88 -38.08 6.06
C LEU A 83 8.04 -37.11 5.81
N ARG A 84 9.04 -37.50 5.02
CA ARG A 84 10.16 -36.60 4.67
C ARG A 84 9.72 -35.49 3.75
N THR A 85 8.89 -35.78 2.76
CA THR A 85 8.30 -34.76 1.88
C THR A 85 7.49 -33.76 2.70
N LEU A 86 6.62 -34.24 3.60
CA LEU A 86 5.86 -33.38 4.50
C LEU A 86 6.78 -32.51 5.37
N LEU A 87 7.79 -33.10 6.00
CA LEU A 87 8.74 -32.38 6.85
C LEU A 87 9.50 -31.30 6.06
N LEU A 88 10.00 -31.63 4.87
CA LEU A 88 10.74 -30.68 4.03
C LEU A 88 9.86 -29.53 3.54
N ASN A 89 8.63 -29.81 3.10
CA ASN A 89 7.71 -28.77 2.63
C ASN A 89 7.22 -27.89 3.77
N LEU A 90 6.88 -28.45 4.94
CA LEU A 90 6.54 -27.66 6.12
C LEU A 90 7.72 -26.82 6.60
N ALA A 91 8.93 -27.39 6.64
CA ALA A 91 10.13 -26.64 6.99
C ALA A 91 10.37 -25.50 6.01
N PHE A 92 10.28 -25.76 4.69
CA PHE A 92 10.43 -24.75 3.65
C PHE A 92 9.42 -23.61 3.77
N LEU A 93 8.13 -23.93 3.91
CA LEU A 93 7.06 -22.96 4.12
C LEU A 93 7.31 -22.12 5.38
N PHE A 94 7.61 -22.78 6.50
CA PHE A 94 7.89 -22.12 7.77
C PHE A 94 9.09 -21.18 7.66
N LEU A 95 10.17 -21.62 7.02
CA LEU A 95 11.38 -20.83 6.83
C LEU A 95 11.10 -19.56 6.02
N LEU A 96 10.35 -19.68 4.92
CA LEU A 96 9.99 -18.51 4.10
C LEU A 96 9.05 -17.55 4.84
N LEU A 97 8.02 -18.09 5.50
CA LEU A 97 7.03 -17.27 6.20
C LEU A 97 7.60 -16.56 7.43
N ILE A 98 8.60 -17.13 8.12
CA ILE A 98 9.22 -16.50 9.30
C ILE A 98 10.43 -15.65 8.95
N LEU A 99 11.32 -16.12 8.06
CA LEU A 99 12.50 -15.32 7.72
C LEU A 99 12.17 -14.16 6.79
N ARG A 100 11.08 -14.27 6.03
CA ARG A 100 10.68 -13.31 4.99
C ARG A 100 9.16 -13.07 4.99
N PRO A 101 8.55 -12.69 6.12
CA PRO A 101 7.10 -12.53 6.26
C PRO A 101 6.56 -11.45 5.31
N GLN A 102 7.25 -10.31 5.22
CA GLN A 102 6.85 -9.18 4.37
C GLN A 102 6.80 -9.58 2.90
N THR A 103 7.91 -10.05 2.34
CA THR A 103 7.96 -10.44 0.92
C THR A 103 7.06 -11.62 0.60
N SER A 104 6.86 -12.57 1.53
CA SER A 104 5.94 -13.70 1.33
C SER A 104 4.49 -13.23 1.26
N PHE A 105 4.06 -12.38 2.19
CA PHE A 105 2.72 -11.81 2.19
C PHE A 105 2.48 -10.93 0.95
N LEU A 106 3.44 -10.07 0.60
CA LEU A 106 3.37 -9.22 -0.59
C LEU A 106 3.26 -10.05 -1.87
N ALA A 107 4.10 -11.07 -2.04
CA ALA A 107 4.07 -11.93 -3.21
C ALA A 107 2.74 -12.68 -3.36
N LEU A 108 2.23 -13.26 -2.27
CA LEU A 108 0.93 -13.95 -2.29
C LEU A 108 -0.24 -12.99 -2.52
N SER A 109 -0.19 -11.81 -1.90
CA SER A 109 -1.24 -10.81 -2.01
C SER A 109 -1.24 -10.15 -3.38
N THR A 110 -0.09 -9.92 -4.02
CA THR A 110 -0.03 -9.19 -5.30
C THR A 110 0.03 -10.09 -6.53
N ARG A 111 0.71 -11.23 -6.43
CA ARG A 111 0.98 -12.16 -7.54
C ARG A 111 0.58 -13.61 -7.21
N GLY A 112 -0.22 -13.85 -6.18
CA GLY A 112 -0.69 -15.19 -5.81
C GLY A 112 -1.50 -15.90 -6.90
N ASP A 113 -2.07 -15.16 -7.85
CA ASP A 113 -2.88 -15.68 -8.95
C ASP A 113 -2.18 -15.57 -10.32
N TRP A 114 -0.86 -15.39 -10.36
CA TRP A 114 -0.08 -15.14 -11.59
C TRP A 114 -0.36 -16.14 -12.73
N PHE A 115 -0.70 -17.38 -12.42
CA PHE A 115 -1.02 -18.43 -13.40
C PHE A 115 -2.41 -18.27 -14.04
N LEU A 116 -3.21 -17.34 -13.54
CA LEU A 116 -4.50 -16.93 -14.10
C LEU A 116 -4.40 -15.63 -14.90
N ASP A 117 -3.20 -15.06 -15.12
CA ASP A 117 -3.06 -13.83 -15.90
C ASP A 117 -3.66 -13.98 -17.30
N GLY A 118 -4.45 -12.99 -17.73
CA GLY A 118 -5.20 -13.02 -19.00
C GLY A 118 -6.45 -13.91 -19.01
N MET A 119 -6.67 -14.76 -18.00
CA MET A 119 -7.87 -15.59 -17.90
C MET A 119 -9.06 -14.77 -17.38
N GLN A 120 -10.18 -14.80 -18.10
CA GLN A 120 -11.42 -14.14 -17.70
C GLN A 120 -12.53 -15.16 -17.47
N GLY A 121 -13.54 -14.78 -16.69
CA GLY A 121 -14.74 -15.58 -16.46
C GLY A 121 -14.94 -16.02 -15.00
N PRO A 122 -16.12 -16.54 -14.66
CA PRO A 122 -16.53 -16.76 -13.27
C PRO A 122 -15.63 -17.72 -12.49
N GLN A 123 -15.11 -18.77 -13.14
CA GLN A 123 -14.23 -19.75 -12.50
C GLN A 123 -12.86 -19.19 -12.16
N ALA A 124 -12.27 -18.41 -13.08
CA ALA A 124 -11.00 -17.73 -12.83
C ALA A 124 -11.15 -16.74 -11.66
N GLU A 125 -12.25 -15.98 -11.63
CA GLU A 125 -12.51 -15.01 -10.58
C GLU A 125 -12.78 -15.65 -9.21
N LEU A 126 -13.54 -16.76 -9.19
CA LEU A 126 -13.75 -17.54 -7.97
C LEU A 126 -12.41 -18.08 -7.42
N THR A 127 -11.53 -18.54 -8.31
CA THR A 127 -10.21 -19.07 -7.94
C THR A 127 -9.34 -17.95 -7.37
N ARG A 128 -9.29 -16.77 -8.02
CA ARG A 128 -8.57 -15.59 -7.51
C ARG A 128 -9.04 -15.19 -6.12
N LYS A 129 -10.36 -15.08 -5.94
CA LYS A 129 -10.96 -14.74 -4.65
C LYS A 129 -10.54 -15.73 -3.56
N GLY A 130 -10.53 -17.03 -3.88
CA GLY A 130 -10.05 -18.07 -2.96
C GLY A 130 -8.57 -17.89 -2.58
N LEU A 131 -7.69 -17.71 -3.56
CA LEU A 131 -6.25 -17.51 -3.34
C LEU A 131 -5.97 -16.26 -2.51
N PHE A 132 -6.64 -15.14 -2.79
CA PHE A 132 -6.47 -13.92 -2.03
C PHE A 132 -7.06 -13.99 -0.63
N THR A 133 -8.16 -14.72 -0.44
CA THR A 133 -8.69 -15.01 0.91
C THR A 133 -7.66 -15.79 1.74
N LEU A 134 -6.99 -16.78 1.12
CA LEU A 134 -5.92 -17.52 1.78
C LEU A 134 -4.71 -16.63 2.09
N ALA A 135 -4.32 -15.74 1.17
CA ALA A 135 -3.23 -14.79 1.39
C ALA A 135 -3.56 -13.81 2.53
N SER A 136 -4.78 -13.28 2.59
CA SER A 136 -5.26 -12.42 3.68
C SER A 136 -5.23 -13.12 5.03
N GLY A 137 -5.40 -14.45 5.07
CA GLY A 137 -5.23 -15.24 6.30
C GLY A 137 -3.83 -15.15 6.92
N LEU A 138 -2.83 -14.70 6.15
CA LEU A 138 -1.45 -14.49 6.61
C LEU A 138 -1.18 -13.05 7.05
N GLU A 139 -2.15 -12.13 6.96
CA GLU A 139 -1.97 -10.72 7.32
C GLU A 139 -1.54 -10.54 8.78
N GLY A 140 -2.08 -11.33 9.71
CA GLY A 140 -1.68 -11.26 11.12
C GLY A 140 -0.20 -11.62 11.35
N LEU A 141 0.38 -12.50 10.50
CA LEU A 141 1.80 -12.80 10.54
C LEU A 141 2.61 -11.62 9.99
N TYR A 142 2.14 -10.98 8.92
CA TYR A 142 2.75 -9.78 8.35
C TYR A 142 2.81 -8.64 9.39
N LEU A 143 1.69 -8.32 10.03
CA LEU A 143 1.58 -7.22 11.00
C LEU A 143 2.48 -7.42 12.22
N ARG A 144 2.68 -8.67 12.66
CA ARG A 144 3.59 -8.97 13.78
C ARG A 144 5.05 -8.57 13.51
N PHE A 145 5.44 -8.45 12.24
CA PHE A 145 6.77 -8.05 11.80
C PHE A 145 6.77 -6.69 11.07
N HIS A 146 5.64 -5.99 11.02
CA HIS A 146 5.48 -4.69 10.40
C HIS A 146 4.85 -3.74 11.43
N ASN A 147 5.67 -3.26 12.36
CA ASN A 147 5.22 -2.30 13.36
C ASN A 147 5.30 -0.89 12.78
N ASN A 148 4.23 -0.12 12.91
CA ASN A 148 4.24 1.30 12.56
C ASN A 148 4.90 2.10 13.71
N PRO A 149 6.08 2.72 13.50
CA PRO A 149 6.77 3.49 14.54
C PRO A 149 5.99 4.73 14.97
N PHE A 150 4.95 5.13 14.24
CA PHE A 150 4.14 6.30 14.56
C PHE A 150 2.95 6.00 15.47
N ASP A 151 2.61 4.72 15.68
CA ASP A 151 1.55 4.31 16.61
C ASP A 151 1.82 4.77 18.05
N GLN A 152 3.09 4.93 18.43
CA GLN A 152 3.47 5.41 19.76
C GLN A 152 3.03 6.87 20.04
N TYR A 153 2.73 7.66 19.00
CA TYR A 153 2.28 9.05 19.15
C TYR A 153 0.75 9.20 19.22
N ALA A 154 0.02 8.09 19.05
CA ALA A 154 -1.40 8.03 19.30
C ALA A 154 -1.70 8.38 20.77
N ASP A 155 -2.64 9.29 20.99
CA ASP A 155 -3.18 9.49 22.34
C ASP A 155 -4.06 8.29 22.70
N THR A 156 -3.57 7.45 23.62
CA THR A 156 -4.29 6.28 24.13
C THR A 156 -5.23 6.60 25.28
N THR A 157 -5.18 7.83 25.80
CA THR A 157 -6.00 8.28 26.93
C THR A 157 -7.32 8.91 26.50
N GLN A 158 -7.43 9.35 25.24
CA GLN A 158 -8.66 9.89 24.67
C GLN A 158 -9.53 8.77 24.08
N VAL A 159 -10.84 8.83 24.38
CA VAL A 159 -11.82 7.98 23.72
C VAL A 159 -11.90 8.39 22.26
N ARG A 160 -11.35 7.57 21.37
CA ARG A 160 -11.43 7.82 19.93
C ARG A 160 -12.89 7.74 19.47
N PRO A 161 -13.36 8.70 18.65
CA PRO A 161 -14.68 8.58 18.05
C PRO A 161 -14.72 7.36 17.14
N GLN A 162 -15.88 6.69 17.06
CA GLN A 162 -16.09 5.66 16.05
C GLN A 162 -16.34 6.33 14.70
N PRO A 163 -15.47 6.11 13.69
CA PRO A 163 -15.72 6.64 12.37
C PRO A 163 -16.90 5.89 11.74
N ALA A 164 -17.76 6.64 11.06
CA ALA A 164 -18.80 6.07 10.20
C ALA A 164 -18.34 6.17 8.74
N PRO A 165 -18.67 5.18 7.89
CA PRO A 165 -18.44 5.28 6.46
C PRO A 165 -19.00 6.57 5.88
N SER A 166 -18.28 7.15 4.93
CA SER A 166 -18.80 8.26 4.13
C SER A 166 -20.04 7.76 3.38
N THR A 167 -21.17 8.45 3.57
CA THR A 167 -22.41 8.17 2.83
C THR A 167 -22.47 8.91 1.50
N ARG A 168 -21.39 9.61 1.13
CA ARG A 168 -21.32 10.47 -0.06
C ARG A 168 -20.98 9.64 -1.31
N PRO A 169 -21.69 9.86 -2.44
CA PRO A 169 -21.29 9.30 -3.72
C PRO A 169 -19.92 9.87 -4.13
N ALA A 170 -19.00 9.00 -4.57
CA ALA A 170 -17.72 9.41 -5.14
C ALA A 170 -17.95 10.43 -6.27
N GLY A 171 -17.33 11.60 -6.17
CA GLY A 171 -17.44 12.69 -7.16
C GLY A 171 -18.50 13.77 -6.87
N GLN A 172 -19.19 13.72 -5.72
CA GLN A 172 -20.05 14.83 -5.22
C GLN A 172 -19.52 15.44 -3.92
N ASP A 173 -18.23 15.25 -3.63
CA ASP A 173 -17.60 15.78 -2.44
C ASP A 173 -17.43 17.30 -2.56
N LYS A 174 -18.26 18.05 -1.84
CA LYS A 174 -17.99 19.48 -1.61
C LYS A 174 -16.62 19.58 -0.94
N GLY A 175 -15.68 20.25 -1.61
CA GLY A 175 -14.35 20.50 -1.09
C GLY A 175 -13.23 19.62 -1.66
N TRP A 176 -13.48 18.79 -2.69
CA TRP A 176 -12.39 18.15 -3.43
C TRP A 176 -12.79 17.80 -4.89
N PRO A 177 -11.94 18.08 -5.89
CA PRO A 177 -10.66 18.77 -5.79
C PRO A 177 -10.86 20.26 -5.44
N TRP A 178 -9.90 20.84 -4.72
CA TRP A 178 -9.92 22.28 -4.44
C TRP A 178 -9.61 23.07 -5.72
N THR A 179 -10.46 24.03 -6.04
CA THR A 179 -10.19 24.98 -7.14
C THR A 179 -9.21 26.04 -6.66
N GLY A 180 -7.95 25.92 -7.05
CA GLY A 180 -6.85 26.82 -6.66
C GLY A 180 -5.96 26.23 -5.57
N ALA A 181 -4.65 26.35 -5.77
CA ALA A 181 -3.60 25.83 -4.88
C ALA A 181 -3.03 26.93 -3.96
N GLU A 182 -3.84 27.92 -3.59
CA GLU A 182 -3.40 29.02 -2.74
C GLU A 182 -3.63 28.72 -1.25
N LEU A 183 -2.73 29.23 -0.43
CA LEU A 183 -2.88 29.21 1.02
C LEU A 183 -4.08 30.06 1.42
N HIS A 184 -4.77 29.65 2.48
CA HIS A 184 -5.88 30.40 3.02
C HIS A 184 -5.46 31.85 3.37
N PRO A 185 -6.27 32.90 3.07
CA PRO A 185 -5.93 34.29 3.36
C PRO A 185 -5.58 34.55 4.83
N ALA A 186 -6.26 33.88 5.76
CA ALA A 186 -5.95 33.94 7.20
C ALA A 186 -4.52 33.47 7.52
N VAL A 187 -3.98 32.51 6.78
CA VAL A 187 -2.61 32.01 6.95
C VAL A 187 -1.59 32.95 6.32
N ILE A 188 -1.89 33.50 5.14
CA ILE A 188 -1.03 34.49 4.47
C ILE A 188 -0.91 35.77 5.30
N GLY A 189 -2.04 36.28 5.80
CA GLY A 189 -2.10 37.53 6.57
C GLY A 189 -1.84 37.38 8.06
N MET A 190 -1.33 36.24 8.53
CA MET A 190 -1.15 36.00 9.97
C MET A 190 0.00 36.85 10.54
N PRO A 191 -0.24 37.70 11.56
CA PRO A 191 0.83 38.48 12.16
C PRO A 191 1.68 37.62 13.12
N PRO A 192 2.97 37.93 13.32
CA PRO A 192 3.82 37.21 14.27
C PRO A 192 3.27 37.18 15.71
N SER A 193 2.49 38.19 16.11
CA SER A 193 1.84 38.25 17.42
C SER A 193 0.76 37.17 17.62
N ALA A 194 0.20 36.62 16.53
CA ALA A 194 -0.72 35.49 16.58
C ALA A 194 0.02 34.14 16.68
N GLU A 195 1.26 34.04 16.20
CA GLU A 195 2.06 32.82 16.15
C GLU A 195 2.85 32.53 17.44
N THR A 196 2.29 32.85 18.60
CA THR A 196 2.96 32.72 19.91
C THR A 196 2.76 31.36 20.59
N SER A 197 1.66 30.68 20.27
CA SER A 197 1.32 29.35 20.78
C SER A 197 0.32 28.67 19.86
N ILE A 198 0.21 27.35 19.93
CA ILE A 198 -0.81 26.56 19.20
C ILE A 198 -2.21 27.14 19.41
N ALA A 199 -2.57 27.42 20.66
CA ALA A 199 -3.89 27.95 20.99
C ALA A 199 -4.11 29.38 20.46
N SER A 200 -3.06 30.22 20.41
CA SER A 200 -3.15 31.55 19.81
C SER A 200 -3.41 31.49 18.30
N VAL A 201 -2.68 30.63 17.59
CA VAL A 201 -2.86 30.40 16.14
C VAL A 201 -4.27 29.90 15.84
N ALA A 202 -4.72 28.86 16.56
CA ALA A 202 -6.03 28.28 16.34
C ALA A 202 -7.16 29.31 16.57
N ARG A 203 -7.09 30.09 17.66
CA ARG A 203 -8.06 31.16 17.94
C ARG A 203 -8.03 32.27 16.90
N TYR A 204 -6.85 32.65 16.43
CA TYR A 204 -6.72 33.64 15.36
C TYR A 204 -7.42 33.14 14.09
N ILE A 205 -7.13 31.91 13.64
CA ILE A 205 -7.78 31.32 12.46
C ILE A 205 -9.31 31.25 12.65
N ALA A 206 -9.80 30.80 13.80
CA ALA A 206 -11.23 30.75 14.10
C ALA A 206 -11.91 32.13 14.18
N SER A 207 -11.15 33.18 14.49
CA SER A 207 -11.66 34.56 14.45
C SER A 207 -11.85 35.05 13.02
N GLN A 208 -10.96 34.66 12.10
CA GLN A 208 -10.93 35.11 10.71
C GLN A 208 -11.85 34.30 9.80
N GLU A 209 -12.02 33.01 10.05
CA GLU A 209 -12.82 32.12 9.22
C GLU A 209 -13.96 31.46 10.03
N LYS A 210 -15.20 31.59 9.53
CA LYS A 210 -16.40 31.08 10.19
C LYS A 210 -16.95 29.83 9.53
N ASP A 211 -16.69 29.63 8.25
CA ASP A 211 -17.05 28.39 7.57
C ASP A 211 -16.19 27.24 8.12
N PRO A 212 -16.78 26.16 8.66
CA PRO A 212 -16.01 25.06 9.24
C PRO A 212 -15.05 24.39 8.24
N MET A 213 -15.43 24.26 6.97
CA MET A 213 -14.58 23.64 5.95
C MET A 213 -13.36 24.51 5.66
N LEU A 214 -13.58 25.81 5.42
CA LEU A 214 -12.49 26.77 5.18
C LEU A 214 -11.61 26.97 6.41
N ARG A 215 -12.19 26.89 7.61
CA ARG A 215 -11.44 26.97 8.86
C ARG A 215 -10.51 25.77 9.03
N ILE A 216 -10.97 24.55 8.76
CA ILE A 216 -10.09 23.36 8.79
C ILE A 216 -9.05 23.43 7.66
N LYS A 217 -9.41 23.93 6.47
CA LYS A 217 -8.41 24.25 5.43
C LYS A 217 -7.35 25.21 5.97
N ALA A 218 -7.73 26.30 6.65
CA ALA A 218 -6.76 27.24 7.21
C ALA A 218 -5.85 26.60 8.27
N LEU A 219 -6.36 25.69 9.12
CA LEU A 219 -5.51 24.92 10.05
C LEU A 219 -4.55 23.99 9.29
N HIS A 220 -5.04 23.27 8.29
CA HIS A 220 -4.23 22.42 7.41
C HIS A 220 -3.12 23.22 6.74
N ASP A 221 -3.46 24.34 6.11
CA ASP A 221 -2.55 25.20 5.36
C ASP A 221 -1.47 25.78 6.27
N TYR A 222 -1.83 26.14 7.51
CA TYR A 222 -0.84 26.56 8.51
C TYR A 222 0.21 25.47 8.75
N VAL A 223 -0.22 24.22 8.94
CA VAL A 223 0.71 23.10 9.18
C VAL A 223 1.54 22.79 7.93
N ALA A 224 0.89 22.68 6.77
CA ALA A 224 1.56 22.38 5.50
C ALA A 224 2.54 23.48 5.07
N ASP A 225 2.30 24.73 5.46
CA ASP A 225 3.18 25.84 5.13
C ASP A 225 4.30 26.07 6.15
N ARG A 226 3.98 26.01 7.45
CA ARG A 226 4.91 26.43 8.53
C ARG A 226 5.85 25.33 9.01
N ILE A 227 5.61 24.08 8.65
CA ILE A 227 6.44 22.95 9.06
C ILE A 227 7.24 22.44 7.86
N ALA A 228 8.55 22.26 8.07
CA ALA A 228 9.42 21.59 7.11
C ALA A 228 9.57 20.11 7.47
N TYR A 229 9.70 19.24 6.45
CA TYR A 229 9.89 17.81 6.71
C TYR A 229 11.32 17.50 7.13
N ASP A 230 11.49 16.72 8.21
CA ASP A 230 12.79 16.31 8.74
C ASP A 230 13.38 15.13 7.94
N ALA A 231 13.67 15.38 6.66
CA ALA A 231 14.15 14.37 5.72
C ALA A 231 15.43 13.66 6.20
N PRO A 232 16.46 14.34 6.76
CA PRO A 232 17.67 13.66 7.23
C PRO A 232 17.39 12.62 8.33
N ASN A 233 16.60 12.99 9.34
CA ASN A 233 16.24 12.09 10.43
C ASN A 233 15.28 10.98 9.98
N TYR A 234 14.37 11.30 9.04
CA TYR A 234 13.51 10.30 8.41
C TYR A 234 14.32 9.21 7.72
N PHE A 235 15.27 9.58 6.85
CA PHE A 235 16.11 8.60 6.14
C PHE A 235 17.11 7.89 7.05
N ALA A 236 17.44 8.46 8.21
CA ALA A 236 18.25 7.82 9.25
C ALA A 236 17.43 6.90 10.18
N GLY A 237 16.09 6.92 10.11
CA GLY A 237 15.22 6.15 11.01
C GLY A 237 15.27 6.63 12.48
N ASN A 238 15.66 7.88 12.72
CA ASN A 238 15.78 8.46 14.05
C ASN A 238 14.80 9.64 14.17
N TYR A 239 13.67 9.45 14.85
CA TYR A 239 12.64 10.49 14.95
C TYR A 239 12.80 11.30 16.25
N PRO A 240 13.16 12.60 16.19
CA PRO A 240 13.07 13.49 17.34
C PRO A 240 11.63 13.55 17.89
N PRO A 241 11.37 14.17 19.06
CA PRO A 241 10.01 14.29 19.60
C PRO A 241 9.04 14.88 18.56
N GLN A 242 7.90 14.21 18.37
CA GLN A 242 6.86 14.54 17.40
C GLN A 242 5.58 15.10 18.06
N ASP A 243 5.66 15.48 19.34
CA ASP A 243 4.54 16.14 20.01
C ASP A 243 4.30 17.55 19.45
N ALA A 244 3.05 18.01 19.54
CA ALA A 244 2.64 19.24 18.88
C ALA A 244 3.40 20.48 19.37
N GLU A 245 3.76 20.56 20.66
CA GLU A 245 4.47 21.71 21.23
C GLU A 245 5.91 21.77 20.72
N THR A 246 6.63 20.64 20.73
CA THR A 246 7.98 20.55 20.15
C THR A 246 7.96 20.91 18.66
N VAL A 247 6.99 20.40 17.90
CA VAL A 247 6.88 20.67 16.45
C VAL A 247 6.55 22.14 16.18
N PHE A 248 5.64 22.73 16.96
CA PHE A 248 5.30 24.15 16.86
C PHE A 248 6.52 25.04 17.09
N GLN A 249 7.35 24.72 18.09
CA GLN A 249 8.57 25.49 18.40
C GLN A 249 9.67 25.31 17.35
N ARG A 250 9.90 24.07 16.91
CA ARG A 250 11.01 23.73 16.01
C ARG A 250 10.72 23.97 14.53
N ARG A 251 9.45 24.01 14.13
CA ARG A 251 8.99 24.14 12.73
C ARG A 251 9.50 23.02 11.81
N VAL A 252 9.89 21.88 12.38
CA VAL A 252 10.45 20.73 11.66
C VAL A 252 9.91 19.44 12.28
N ALA A 253 9.43 18.50 11.44
CA ALA A 253 8.84 17.24 11.89
C ALA A 253 8.84 16.17 10.79
N VAL A 254 8.53 14.91 11.13
CA VAL A 254 8.06 13.91 10.16
C VAL A 254 6.53 13.81 10.20
N CYS A 255 5.93 12.93 9.40
CA CYS A 255 4.48 12.82 9.24
C CYS A 255 3.68 12.81 10.55
N ALA A 256 4.19 12.11 11.58
CA ALA A 256 3.58 12.10 12.90
C ALA A 256 3.44 13.50 13.50
N GLY A 257 4.49 14.33 13.46
CA GLY A 257 4.46 15.66 14.05
C GLY A 257 3.56 16.65 13.31
N TYR A 258 3.47 16.54 11.97
CA TYR A 258 2.48 17.29 11.19
C TYR A 258 1.06 16.95 11.67
N ALA A 259 0.75 15.65 11.75
CA ALA A 259 -0.58 15.21 12.10
C ALA A 259 -0.95 15.53 13.57
N LYS A 260 0.01 15.48 14.49
CA LYS A 260 -0.17 15.90 15.89
C LYS A 260 -0.38 17.41 16.04
N LEU A 261 0.34 18.22 15.27
CA LEU A 261 0.14 19.68 15.30
C LEU A 261 -1.25 20.06 14.77
N LEU A 262 -1.71 19.43 13.68
CA LEU A 262 -3.05 19.68 13.13
C LEU A 262 -4.15 19.27 14.13
N GLU A 263 -4.00 18.11 14.78
CA GLU A 263 -4.90 17.66 15.85
C GLU A 263 -4.95 18.67 17.01
N ALA A 264 -3.80 19.12 17.51
CA ALA A 264 -3.71 20.07 18.63
C ALA A 264 -4.30 21.45 18.29
N LEU A 265 -4.12 21.92 17.05
CA LEU A 265 -4.74 23.15 16.55
C LEU A 265 -6.27 23.03 16.55
N GLY A 266 -6.81 21.91 16.06
CA GLY A 266 -8.25 21.64 16.10
C GLY A 266 -8.80 21.60 17.53
N GLN A 267 -8.12 20.85 18.41
CA GLN A 267 -8.49 20.71 19.82
C GLN A 267 -8.58 22.07 20.53
N ALA A 268 -7.66 23.01 20.23
CA ALA A 268 -7.62 24.33 20.87
C ALA A 268 -8.83 25.22 20.58
N ILE A 269 -9.63 24.92 19.54
CA ILE A 269 -10.85 25.63 19.17
C ILE A 269 -12.09 24.72 19.10
N GLY A 270 -11.99 23.49 19.59
CA GLY A 270 -13.11 22.55 19.64
C GLY A 270 -13.47 21.88 18.31
N GLU A 271 -12.58 21.89 17.32
CA GLU A 271 -12.76 21.09 16.10
C GLU A 271 -12.34 19.64 16.36
N GLU A 272 -13.18 18.69 15.91
CA GLU A 272 -12.90 17.26 16.01
C GLU A 272 -11.94 16.84 14.87
N ILE A 273 -10.64 16.94 15.12
CA ILE A 273 -9.58 16.41 14.26
C ILE A 273 -8.87 15.29 15.01
N VAL A 274 -8.67 14.14 14.37
CA VAL A 274 -8.02 12.97 14.97
C VAL A 274 -6.76 12.59 14.23
N TYR A 275 -5.80 12.05 14.97
CA TYR A 275 -4.60 11.39 14.46
C TYR A 275 -4.90 9.97 13.95
N VAL A 276 -4.48 9.68 12.72
CA VAL A 276 -4.64 8.37 12.06
C VAL A 276 -3.26 7.84 11.65
N THR A 277 -3.02 6.56 11.89
CA THR A 277 -1.80 5.85 11.48
C THR A 277 -2.13 4.68 10.57
N GLY A 278 -1.16 4.30 9.76
CA GLY A 278 -1.24 3.11 8.91
C GLY A 278 -0.11 3.09 7.89
N ASP A 279 -0.36 2.44 6.77
CA ASP A 279 0.59 2.36 5.67
C ASP A 279 0.26 3.40 4.60
N SER A 280 1.30 3.94 3.99
CA SER A 280 1.22 4.69 2.76
C SER A 280 2.01 4.02 1.65
N ARG A 281 1.58 4.18 0.40
CA ARG A 281 2.32 3.75 -0.78
C ARG A 281 2.51 4.96 -1.69
N ASN A 282 3.74 5.15 -2.15
CA ASN A 282 4.10 6.20 -3.08
C ASN A 282 4.84 5.60 -4.30
N SER A 283 5.22 6.48 -5.24
CA SER A 283 5.92 6.11 -6.47
C SER A 283 7.32 5.52 -6.25
N THR A 284 7.91 5.70 -5.07
CA THR A 284 9.24 5.16 -4.73
C THR A 284 9.19 3.88 -3.90
N SER A 285 7.99 3.47 -3.47
CA SER A 285 7.80 2.25 -2.68
C SER A 285 7.75 1.02 -3.59
N ASP A 286 8.61 0.03 -3.31
CA ASP A 286 8.71 -1.29 -3.97
C ASP A 286 7.47 -2.17 -3.72
N LEU A 287 6.28 -1.63 -3.99
CA LEU A 287 4.97 -2.24 -3.72
C LEU A 287 4.69 -2.50 -2.24
N GLU A 288 5.61 -2.14 -1.35
CA GLU A 288 5.48 -2.25 0.10
C GLU A 288 4.79 -1.00 0.68
N GLY A 289 3.95 -1.20 1.69
CA GLY A 289 3.46 -0.11 2.52
C GLY A 289 4.59 0.46 3.38
N GLN A 290 4.75 1.78 3.40
CA GLN A 290 5.61 2.51 4.33
C GLN A 290 4.75 3.09 5.44
N SER A 291 5.14 2.90 6.69
CA SER A 291 4.45 3.49 7.82
C SER A 291 4.27 5.00 7.65
N HIS A 292 3.09 5.49 7.99
CA HIS A 292 2.71 6.89 7.82
C HIS A 292 1.68 7.31 8.87
N ALA A 293 1.51 8.63 9.00
CA ALA A 293 0.53 9.24 9.88
C ALA A 293 -0.11 10.46 9.21
N TRP A 294 -1.41 10.60 9.37
CA TRP A 294 -2.24 11.65 8.77
C TRP A 294 -3.42 11.97 9.71
N ASN A 295 -4.45 12.65 9.23
CA ASN A 295 -5.61 13.04 10.03
C ASN A 295 -6.95 12.69 9.39
N ALA A 296 -7.97 12.68 10.22
CA ALA A 296 -9.34 12.86 9.78
C ALA A 296 -10.00 13.98 10.58
N ALA A 297 -10.86 14.77 9.94
CA ALA A 297 -11.60 15.85 10.59
C ALA A 297 -13.10 15.68 10.40
N LYS A 298 -13.88 16.02 11.42
CA LYS A 298 -15.33 15.97 11.36
C LYS A 298 -15.89 17.36 11.07
N ILE A 299 -16.57 17.48 9.95
CA ILE A 299 -17.16 18.74 9.48
C ILE A 299 -18.65 18.49 9.30
N ASN A 300 -19.48 19.26 10.01
CA ASN A 300 -20.94 19.15 9.97
C ASN A 300 -21.44 17.70 10.18
N GLY A 301 -20.80 16.97 11.11
CA GLY A 301 -21.16 15.60 11.46
C GLY A 301 -20.65 14.52 10.49
N GLN A 302 -19.82 14.85 9.50
CA GLN A 302 -19.23 13.91 8.56
C GLN A 302 -17.70 13.92 8.65
N TRP A 303 -17.06 12.75 8.52
CA TRP A 303 -15.59 12.63 8.55
C TRP A 303 -14.98 12.85 7.16
N TYR A 304 -13.83 13.52 7.14
CA TYR A 304 -13.04 13.83 5.96
C TYR A 304 -11.58 13.50 6.23
N LEU A 305 -10.90 12.90 5.26
CA LEU A 305 -9.49 12.53 5.37
C LEU A 305 -8.62 13.74 4.99
N ILE A 306 -7.48 13.90 5.68
CA ILE A 306 -6.54 14.99 5.47
C ILE A 306 -5.12 14.46 5.62
N ASP A 307 -4.24 14.77 4.68
CA ASP A 307 -2.79 14.59 4.85
C ASP A 307 -2.05 15.93 4.69
N PRO A 308 -1.73 16.62 5.80
CA PRO A 308 -0.97 17.88 5.73
C PRO A 308 0.49 17.68 5.32
N THR A 309 1.05 16.46 5.45
CA THR A 309 2.43 16.16 5.09
C THR A 309 2.59 16.05 3.58
N TRP A 310 1.72 15.29 2.92
CA TRP A 310 1.82 15.11 1.46
C TRP A 310 1.37 16.36 0.69
N ASN A 311 0.67 17.27 1.36
CA ASN A 311 0.33 18.59 0.85
C ASN A 311 1.38 19.68 1.14
N SER A 312 2.45 19.41 1.91
CA SER A 312 3.51 20.40 2.18
C SER A 312 4.65 20.38 1.16
N GLY A 313 4.85 19.24 0.49
CA GLY A 313 5.91 19.06 -0.49
C GLY A 313 6.32 17.61 -0.67
N TYR A 314 7.59 17.40 -1.01
CA TYR A 314 8.15 16.05 -1.20
C TYR A 314 9.56 15.95 -0.63
N VAL A 315 10.00 14.72 -0.40
CA VAL A 315 11.32 14.40 0.10
C VAL A 315 12.10 13.59 -0.91
N ASP A 316 13.38 13.90 -1.01
CA ASP A 316 14.34 13.13 -1.77
C ASP A 316 15.59 12.90 -0.91
N ARG A 317 16.27 11.77 -1.14
CA ARG A 317 17.40 11.35 -0.30
C ARG A 317 18.60 12.28 -0.46
N GLU A 318 18.79 12.85 -1.65
CA GLU A 318 19.95 13.69 -1.98
C GLU A 318 19.68 15.16 -1.67
N SER A 319 18.51 15.65 -2.10
CA SER A 319 18.12 17.07 -2.00
C SER A 319 17.34 17.43 -0.73
N GLY A 320 16.89 16.44 0.06
CA GLY A 320 16.15 16.66 1.29
C GLY A 320 14.69 17.04 1.05
N PHE A 321 14.15 17.92 1.90
CA PHE A 321 12.76 18.38 1.78
C PHE A 321 12.64 19.54 0.79
N THR A 322 11.79 19.38 -0.22
CA THR A 322 11.38 20.46 -1.11
C THR A 322 9.93 20.83 -0.83
N LYS A 323 9.71 22.08 -0.43
CA LYS A 323 8.38 22.62 -0.19
C LYS A 323 7.64 22.80 -1.51
N ALA A 324 6.45 22.22 -1.61
CA ALA A 324 5.57 22.34 -2.76
C ALA A 324 4.13 22.18 -2.27
N TYR A 325 3.54 23.28 -1.83
CA TYR A 325 2.19 23.28 -1.25
C TYR A 325 1.15 22.81 -2.28
N LYS A 326 0.26 21.92 -1.85
CA LYS A 326 -0.84 21.35 -2.64
C LYS A 326 -2.06 21.10 -1.76
N THR A 327 -3.16 20.72 -2.39
CA THR A 327 -4.43 20.38 -1.73
C THR A 327 -4.97 19.01 -2.15
N ASP A 328 -4.15 18.22 -2.85
CA ASP A 328 -4.51 16.91 -3.40
C ASP A 328 -5.00 15.95 -2.31
N TYR A 329 -4.47 16.07 -1.08
CA TYR A 329 -4.85 15.27 0.07
C TYR A 329 -5.63 16.06 1.13
N LEU A 330 -6.25 17.18 0.76
CA LEU A 330 -7.18 17.92 1.62
C LEU A 330 -8.61 17.56 1.26
N PHE A 331 -9.20 16.63 2.02
CA PHE A 331 -10.55 16.12 1.82
C PHE A 331 -10.78 15.23 0.58
N PRO A 332 -9.80 14.42 0.12
CA PRO A 332 -10.06 13.49 -0.98
C PRO A 332 -11.16 12.49 -0.60
N PRO A 333 -11.93 12.00 -1.61
CA PRO A 333 -12.85 10.89 -1.40
C PRO A 333 -12.12 9.68 -0.76
N PRO A 334 -12.79 8.91 0.12
CA PRO A 334 -12.22 7.70 0.71
C PRO A 334 -11.64 6.70 -0.31
N GLU A 335 -12.24 6.62 -1.50
CA GLU A 335 -11.77 5.77 -2.59
C GLU A 335 -10.44 6.25 -3.18
N VAL A 336 -10.23 7.57 -3.23
CA VAL A 336 -8.99 8.19 -3.71
C VAL A 336 -7.90 8.09 -2.64
N MET A 337 -8.21 8.43 -1.40
CA MET A 337 -7.28 8.29 -0.27
C MET A 337 -6.81 6.83 -0.11
N GLY A 338 -7.73 5.87 -0.29
CA GLY A 338 -7.46 4.44 -0.19
C GLY A 338 -6.58 3.84 -1.30
N ILE A 339 -6.16 4.62 -2.30
CA ILE A 339 -5.14 4.19 -3.28
C ILE A 339 -3.75 4.24 -2.66
N SER A 340 -3.46 5.29 -1.88
CA SER A 340 -2.15 5.56 -1.31
C SER A 340 -2.10 5.38 0.20
N HIS A 341 -3.21 5.42 0.93
CA HIS A 341 -3.24 5.34 2.40
C HIS A 341 -4.15 4.22 2.89
N PHE A 342 -3.62 3.37 3.77
CA PHE A 342 -4.33 2.26 4.39
C PHE A 342 -4.20 2.35 5.91
N PRO A 343 -5.27 2.71 6.65
CA PRO A 343 -5.21 2.88 8.10
C PRO A 343 -5.07 1.55 8.82
N GLU A 344 -4.40 1.58 9.98
CA GLU A 344 -4.27 0.41 10.85
C GLU A 344 -5.62 0.01 11.46
N ASP A 345 -6.38 0.98 11.94
CA ASP A 345 -7.81 0.81 12.23
C ASP A 345 -8.61 1.00 10.95
N GLN A 346 -9.07 -0.12 10.39
CA GLN A 346 -9.78 -0.18 9.10
C GLN A 346 -11.06 0.67 9.07
N ALA A 347 -11.63 1.04 10.22
CA ALA A 347 -12.79 1.91 10.27
C ALA A 347 -12.48 3.33 9.73
N TRP A 348 -11.20 3.77 9.81
CA TRP A 348 -10.73 5.03 9.24
C TRP A 348 -10.55 5.01 7.72
N GLN A 349 -10.83 3.89 7.05
CA GLN A 349 -10.95 3.93 5.59
C GLN A 349 -12.12 4.82 5.16
N LEU A 350 -13.13 5.01 6.02
CA LEU A 350 -14.36 5.76 5.73
C LEU A 350 -15.11 5.26 4.48
N ARG A 351 -14.86 4.02 4.05
CA ARG A 351 -15.50 3.40 2.89
C ARG A 351 -16.73 2.62 3.31
N LEU A 352 -17.78 2.65 2.48
CA LEU A 352 -18.92 1.74 2.62
C LEU A 352 -18.52 0.28 2.45
N GLN A 353 -17.55 0.04 1.56
CA GLN A 353 -16.93 -1.26 1.34
C GLN A 353 -15.42 -1.10 1.61
N PRO A 354 -14.98 -1.38 2.85
CA PRO A 354 -13.56 -1.40 3.18
C PRO A 354 -12.82 -2.43 2.33
N ILE A 355 -11.60 -2.08 1.96
CA ILE A 355 -10.68 -2.99 1.27
C ILE A 355 -9.77 -3.65 2.30
N THR A 356 -9.29 -4.84 1.96
CA THR A 356 -8.24 -5.54 2.71
C THR A 356 -6.86 -4.97 2.38
N ARG A 357 -5.86 -5.21 3.23
CA ARG A 357 -4.48 -4.78 2.96
C ARG A 357 -3.93 -5.40 1.67
N GLY A 358 -4.28 -6.65 1.39
CA GLY A 358 -3.92 -7.32 0.13
C GLY A 358 -4.52 -6.62 -1.10
N GLU A 359 -5.77 -6.16 -1.03
CA GLU A 359 -6.37 -5.33 -2.08
C GLU A 359 -5.66 -3.98 -2.20
N PHE A 360 -5.38 -3.31 -1.08
CA PHE A 360 -4.61 -2.08 -1.06
C PHE A 360 -3.27 -2.21 -1.79
N LEU A 361 -2.49 -3.26 -1.51
CA LEU A 361 -1.18 -3.54 -2.13
C LEU A 361 -1.29 -3.91 -3.62
N ARG A 362 -2.42 -4.50 -4.03
CA ARG A 362 -2.70 -4.85 -5.43
C ARG A 362 -3.10 -3.65 -6.29
N GLN A 363 -3.55 -2.54 -5.71
CA GLN A 363 -4.01 -1.41 -6.51
C GLN A 363 -2.85 -0.76 -7.31
N PRO A 364 -3.10 -0.37 -8.58
CA PRO A 364 -2.17 0.46 -9.33
C PRO A 364 -1.95 1.79 -8.60
N MET A 365 -0.72 2.33 -8.69
CA MET A 365 -0.35 3.52 -7.93
C MET A 365 -0.68 4.78 -8.73
N MET A 366 -1.76 5.46 -8.36
CA MET A 366 -2.14 6.76 -8.93
C MET A 366 -2.20 7.77 -7.79
N LYS A 367 -1.56 8.94 -7.96
CA LYS A 367 -1.64 10.02 -6.97
C LYS A 367 -3.05 10.59 -6.94
N ALA A 368 -3.44 11.20 -5.82
CA ALA A 368 -4.72 11.90 -5.71
C ALA A 368 -4.91 12.96 -6.83
N GLN A 369 -3.82 13.62 -7.26
CA GLN A 369 -3.81 14.55 -8.40
C GLN A 369 -4.40 13.94 -9.70
N PHE A 370 -4.11 12.67 -10.01
CA PHE A 370 -4.65 12.00 -11.19
C PHE A 370 -6.19 12.05 -11.22
N PHE A 371 -6.80 11.76 -10.07
CA PHE A 371 -8.25 11.75 -9.90
C PHE A 371 -8.81 13.18 -9.80
N ALA A 372 -8.07 14.11 -9.18
CA ALA A 372 -8.42 15.52 -9.09
C ALA A 372 -8.54 16.18 -10.47
N GLU A 373 -7.68 15.76 -11.41
CA GLU A 373 -7.72 16.21 -12.79
C GLU A 373 -8.86 15.56 -13.62
N GLY A 374 -9.71 14.76 -12.98
CA GLY A 374 -10.89 14.12 -13.58
C GLY A 374 -10.57 12.81 -14.31
N MET A 375 -9.34 12.32 -14.25
CA MET A 375 -8.97 11.07 -14.90
C MET A 375 -9.39 9.85 -14.10
N LYS A 376 -9.66 8.76 -14.81
CA LYS A 376 -9.96 7.45 -14.22
C LYS A 376 -9.18 6.36 -14.92
N LEU A 377 -8.46 5.54 -14.15
CA LEU A 377 -7.79 4.37 -14.68
C LEU A 377 -8.82 3.26 -14.95
N VAL A 378 -8.84 2.74 -16.17
CA VAL A 378 -9.72 1.64 -16.60
C VAL A 378 -8.94 0.33 -16.55
N ALA A 379 -7.72 0.32 -17.09
CA ALA A 379 -6.82 -0.83 -17.05
C ALA A 379 -5.34 -0.38 -17.09
N PRO A 380 -4.41 -1.13 -16.49
CA PRO A 380 -4.66 -2.32 -15.68
C PRO A 380 -5.21 -1.97 -14.30
N MET A 381 -5.94 -2.92 -13.70
CA MET A 381 -6.51 -2.76 -12.35
C MET A 381 -5.58 -3.28 -11.25
N ARG A 382 -4.30 -3.51 -11.57
CA ARG A 382 -3.31 -4.11 -10.67
C ARG A 382 -2.00 -3.35 -10.71
N SER A 383 -1.25 -3.42 -9.61
CA SER A 383 0.06 -2.80 -9.45
C SER A 383 1.14 -3.42 -10.34
N GLN A 384 1.03 -4.73 -10.62
CA GLN A 384 1.91 -5.47 -11.53
C GLN A 384 1.10 -6.21 -12.60
N THR A 385 1.52 -6.08 -13.86
CA THR A 385 0.88 -6.74 -15.01
C THR A 385 1.92 -7.41 -15.92
N ASP A 386 1.70 -8.66 -16.33
CA ASP A 386 2.56 -9.32 -17.31
C ASP A 386 2.19 -8.90 -18.76
N THR A 387 3.20 -8.72 -19.61
CA THR A 387 3.02 -8.46 -21.06
C THR A 387 4.12 -9.16 -21.88
N ASN A 388 3.84 -9.43 -23.15
CA ASN A 388 4.83 -10.01 -24.07
C ASN A 388 5.61 -8.95 -24.85
N GLN A 389 5.03 -7.75 -25.05
CA GLN A 389 5.62 -6.76 -25.96
C GLN A 389 5.41 -5.32 -25.51
N ALA A 390 4.17 -4.92 -25.26
CA ALA A 390 3.85 -3.53 -24.94
C ALA A 390 3.08 -3.41 -23.63
N ALA A 391 3.38 -2.38 -22.86
CA ALA A 391 2.53 -1.93 -21.76
C ALA A 391 1.35 -1.16 -22.35
N VAL A 392 0.13 -1.55 -21.97
CA VAL A 392 -1.11 -0.89 -22.41
C VAL A 392 -1.84 -0.39 -21.19
N ILE A 393 -2.06 0.93 -21.14
CA ILE A 393 -2.81 1.60 -20.09
C ILE A 393 -4.06 2.22 -20.74
N GLN A 394 -5.23 1.90 -20.20
CA GLN A 394 -6.51 2.47 -20.62
C GLN A 394 -7.04 3.37 -19.51
N LEU A 395 -7.48 4.57 -19.89
CA LEU A 395 -7.98 5.57 -18.97
C LEU A 395 -9.13 6.39 -19.59
N GLN A 396 -9.93 7.00 -18.72
CA GLN A 396 -10.87 8.05 -19.10
C GLN A 396 -10.20 9.40 -18.80
N ASN A 397 -10.23 10.30 -19.77
CA ASN A 397 -9.65 11.65 -19.68
C ASN A 397 -10.68 12.69 -20.16
N PRO A 398 -11.77 12.90 -19.41
CA PRO A 398 -12.87 13.78 -19.82
C PRO A 398 -12.44 15.26 -19.92
N ASN A 399 -11.48 15.67 -19.10
CA ASN A 399 -10.95 17.04 -19.08
C ASN A 399 -9.83 17.27 -20.11
N GLN A 400 -9.54 16.27 -20.95
CA GLN A 400 -8.54 16.36 -22.03
C GLN A 400 -7.17 16.84 -21.56
N ARG A 401 -6.69 16.33 -20.41
CA ARG A 401 -5.33 16.60 -19.92
C ARG A 401 -4.30 16.05 -20.92
N TRP A 402 -3.20 16.77 -21.11
CA TRP A 402 -2.09 16.24 -21.90
C TRP A 402 -1.29 15.26 -21.07
N LEU A 403 -0.97 14.10 -21.64
CA LEU A 403 -0.24 13.03 -21.00
C LEU A 403 1.10 12.80 -21.69
N LEU A 404 2.17 12.73 -20.90
CA LEU A 404 3.51 12.40 -21.35
C LEU A 404 4.00 11.14 -20.63
N PRO A 405 3.57 9.95 -21.08
CA PRO A 405 3.99 8.69 -20.47
C PRO A 405 5.46 8.39 -20.76
N SER A 406 6.14 7.83 -19.77
CA SER A 406 7.50 7.30 -19.92
C SER A 406 7.62 5.92 -19.28
N TYR A 407 8.63 5.16 -19.68
CA TYR A 407 8.99 3.91 -19.05
C TYR A 407 10.45 3.90 -18.62
N SER A 408 10.76 3.17 -17.56
CA SER A 408 12.13 2.87 -17.14
C SER A 408 12.24 1.39 -16.79
N LEU A 409 13.39 0.78 -17.09
CA LEU A 409 13.68 -0.56 -16.61
C LEU A 409 14.01 -0.47 -15.10
N LYS A 410 13.40 -1.33 -14.28
CA LYS A 410 13.60 -1.30 -12.82
C LYS A 410 15.10 -1.44 -12.48
N GLY A 411 15.62 -0.49 -11.71
CA GLY A 411 17.05 -0.39 -11.38
C GLY A 411 17.88 0.45 -12.36
N SER A 412 17.29 0.94 -13.44
CA SER A 412 17.90 1.94 -14.33
C SER A 412 17.47 3.36 -13.90
N SER A 413 18.39 4.32 -14.03
CA SER A 413 18.08 5.75 -13.91
C SER A 413 17.60 6.38 -15.22
N GLN A 414 17.64 5.63 -16.33
CA GLN A 414 17.20 6.09 -17.64
C GLN A 414 15.72 5.80 -17.84
N ALA A 415 14.98 6.86 -18.18
CA ALA A 415 13.59 6.78 -18.61
C ALA A 415 13.47 7.20 -20.08
N GLU A 416 12.60 6.52 -20.82
CA GLU A 416 12.31 6.79 -22.23
C GLU A 416 10.82 7.13 -22.39
N HIS A 417 10.49 8.05 -23.29
CA HIS A 417 9.10 8.38 -23.57
C HIS A 417 8.41 7.26 -24.35
N CYS A 418 7.15 6.99 -24.02
CA CYS A 418 6.38 6.00 -24.77
C CYS A 418 5.89 6.51 -26.13
N THR A 419 5.79 7.83 -26.28
CA THR A 419 5.29 8.51 -27.47
C THR A 419 6.21 9.67 -27.83
N ASP A 420 6.33 9.98 -29.13
CA ASP A 420 7.13 11.11 -29.62
C ASP A 420 6.55 12.47 -29.22
N SER A 421 5.28 12.52 -28.82
CA SER A 421 4.59 13.74 -28.40
C SER A 421 3.53 13.43 -27.33
N PRO A 422 3.18 14.41 -26.48
CA PRO A 422 2.09 14.25 -25.52
C PRO A 422 0.76 13.90 -26.17
N THR A 423 -0.07 13.14 -25.46
CA THR A 423 -1.35 12.61 -25.97
C THR A 423 -2.48 12.88 -24.99
N GLN A 424 -3.71 13.04 -25.50
CA GLN A 424 -4.93 13.11 -24.68
C GLN A 424 -5.76 11.82 -24.80
N GLY A 425 -5.27 10.84 -25.57
CA GLY A 425 -6.01 9.64 -25.95
C GLY A 425 -6.40 8.74 -24.77
N PRO A 426 -7.44 7.90 -24.95
CA PRO A 426 -7.94 7.01 -23.89
C PRO A 426 -7.04 5.79 -23.66
N GLN A 427 -6.01 5.60 -24.48
CA GLN A 427 -5.08 4.49 -24.40
C GLN A 427 -3.65 4.98 -24.62
N ILE A 428 -2.77 4.54 -23.72
CA ILE A 428 -1.33 4.71 -23.80
C ILE A 428 -0.72 3.34 -24.09
N THR A 429 0.21 3.30 -25.06
CA THR A 429 0.95 2.10 -25.42
C THR A 429 2.44 2.40 -25.36
N CYS A 430 3.20 1.66 -24.55
CA CYS A 430 4.65 1.76 -24.46
C CYS A 430 5.28 0.46 -24.98
N SER A 431 6.07 0.53 -26.05
CA SER A 431 6.81 -0.62 -26.57
C SER A 431 8.02 -0.90 -25.68
N LEU A 432 8.03 -2.03 -24.99
CA LEU A 432 9.12 -2.37 -24.07
C LEU A 432 10.22 -3.12 -24.85
N PRO A 433 11.50 -2.69 -24.85
CA PRO A 433 12.51 -3.16 -25.80
C PRO A 433 13.18 -4.50 -25.46
N VAL A 434 13.36 -4.84 -24.17
CA VAL A 434 13.90 -6.15 -23.73
C VAL A 434 13.02 -6.79 -22.65
N SER A 435 13.19 -8.09 -22.35
CA SER A 435 12.51 -8.73 -21.21
C SER A 435 13.02 -8.14 -19.88
N GLY A 436 12.12 -7.89 -18.94
CA GLY A 436 12.44 -7.22 -17.68
C GLY A 436 11.20 -6.65 -16.97
N ALA A 437 11.40 -6.13 -15.76
CA ALA A 437 10.38 -5.39 -15.03
C ALA A 437 10.52 -3.90 -15.35
N TYR A 438 9.45 -3.29 -15.85
CA TYR A 438 9.41 -1.88 -16.23
C TYR A 438 8.44 -1.11 -15.33
N GLU A 439 8.82 0.09 -14.97
CA GLU A 439 7.92 1.08 -14.41
C GLU A 439 7.44 1.98 -15.53
N VAL A 440 6.12 2.05 -15.75
CA VAL A 440 5.50 2.99 -16.68
C VAL A 440 4.90 4.13 -15.87
N SER A 441 5.52 5.30 -15.98
CA SER A 441 5.16 6.52 -15.26
C SER A 441 4.30 7.43 -16.13
N LEU A 442 3.26 7.99 -15.52
CA LEU A 442 2.32 8.91 -16.14
C LEU A 442 2.56 10.32 -15.63
N PHE A 443 2.71 11.24 -16.56
CA PHE A 443 2.81 12.67 -16.28
C PHE A 443 1.67 13.41 -16.99
N SER A 444 1.14 14.43 -16.35
CA SER A 444 -0.02 15.20 -16.82
C SER A 444 0.26 16.70 -16.84
N GLY A 445 -0.27 17.41 -17.84
CA GLY A 445 -0.12 18.86 -18.02
C GLY A 445 -1.38 19.52 -18.62
N ASP A 446 -1.49 20.83 -18.41
CA ASP A 446 -2.56 21.68 -18.96
C ASP A 446 -2.40 21.94 -20.46
N GLU A 447 -1.15 22.07 -20.90
CA GLU A 447 -0.78 22.42 -22.28
C GLU A 447 0.02 21.30 -22.93
N GLN A 448 -0.03 21.22 -24.27
CA GLN A 448 0.70 20.20 -25.02
C GLN A 448 2.22 20.33 -24.83
N TYR A 449 2.72 21.55 -24.73
CA TYR A 449 4.14 21.84 -24.54
C TYR A 449 4.28 22.74 -23.33
N GLY A 450 4.57 22.16 -22.17
CA GLY A 450 4.63 22.88 -20.91
C GLY A 450 5.19 22.01 -19.80
N GLU A 451 4.86 22.37 -18.55
CA GLU A 451 5.23 21.57 -17.39
C GLU A 451 4.28 20.39 -17.21
N PHE A 452 4.86 19.21 -16.99
CA PHE A 452 4.12 17.98 -16.73
C PHE A 452 4.44 17.50 -15.31
N SER A 453 3.39 17.24 -14.53
CA SER A 453 3.49 16.72 -13.18
C SER A 453 3.33 15.20 -13.18
N TYR A 454 4.14 14.49 -12.41
CA TYR A 454 3.94 13.05 -12.18
C TYR A 454 2.59 12.81 -11.48
N VAL A 455 1.75 11.94 -12.06
CA VAL A 455 0.41 11.63 -11.56
C VAL A 455 0.22 10.15 -11.19
N GLY A 456 1.14 9.25 -11.55
CA GLY A 456 1.07 7.85 -11.14
C GLY A 456 1.97 6.92 -11.96
N GLN A 457 1.97 5.63 -11.61
CA GLN A 457 2.72 4.61 -12.31
C GLN A 457 2.07 3.22 -12.22
N VAL A 458 2.50 2.36 -13.13
CA VAL A 458 2.13 0.94 -13.17
C VAL A 458 3.35 0.11 -13.52
N GLU A 459 3.55 -1.03 -12.83
CA GLU A 459 4.62 -1.96 -13.15
C GLU A 459 4.18 -2.98 -14.22
N PHE A 460 5.01 -3.15 -15.25
CA PHE A 460 4.83 -4.12 -16.32
C PHE A 460 6.00 -5.10 -16.38
N ASN A 461 5.72 -6.38 -16.27
CA ASN A 461 6.69 -7.45 -16.43
C ASN A 461 6.68 -7.95 -17.87
N ARG A 462 7.67 -7.54 -18.65
CA ARG A 462 7.87 -8.08 -20.00
C ARG A 462 8.58 -9.42 -19.91
N ARG A 463 7.91 -10.47 -20.39
CA ARG A 463 8.41 -11.85 -20.34
C ARG A 463 8.89 -12.35 -21.69
#